data_AF-A0A841CLI0-F1
#
_entry.id   AF-A0A841CLI0-F1
#
_cell.length_a   1.000
_cell.length_b   1.000
_cell.length_c   1.000
_cell.angle_alpha   90.00
_cell.angle_beta   90.00
_cell.angle_gamma   90.00
#
_symmetry.space_group_name_H-M   'P 1'
#
loop_
_entity.id
_entity.type
_entity.pdbx_description
1 polymer ?
#
loop_
_entity_poly.entity_id
_entity_poly.type
_entity_poly.pdbx_seq_one_letter_code
_entity_poly.pdbx_strand_id
1 'polypeptide(L)'
;MHSTVLSRRSLIALAAVTVVSSLLAPAASAAGTECTWQVEHLPVRAGMDSGNLRITGVDGQGNVSGFHAPGRTDHTLVRWTSAGVEVVPRPDGADKFVTIAGNASGVVIGVVDRPGASSVLMTHTPGVGYRELPTPAGYDHVAAEDINDRGDVLGRA
;
A
#
# COMPACT_ATOMS: atom_id res chain seq x y z
N MET A 1 -68.37 -39.80 23.72
CA MET A 1 -67.18 -38.97 23.43
C MET A 1 -66.89 -39.08 21.95
N HIS A 2 -67.08 -38.03 21.16
CA HIS A 2 -66.18 -37.58 20.09
C HIS A 2 -66.79 -36.40 19.33
N SER A 3 -65.89 -35.48 19.01
CA SER A 3 -66.13 -34.05 18.84
C SER A 3 -66.60 -33.66 17.45
N THR A 4 -67.45 -32.64 17.41
CA THR A 4 -67.70 -31.76 16.26
C THR A 4 -66.42 -31.02 15.85
N VAL A 5 -66.08 -31.02 14.56
CA VAL A 5 -65.14 -30.03 13.98
C VAL A 5 -65.69 -29.48 12.67
N LEU A 6 -65.65 -28.14 12.61
CA LEU A 6 -66.27 -27.25 11.65
C LEU A 6 -65.64 -27.25 10.26
N SER A 7 -66.51 -26.95 9.29
CA SER A 7 -66.27 -26.50 7.92
C SER A 7 -65.26 -25.35 7.83
N ARG A 8 -64.25 -25.49 6.96
CA ARG A 8 -63.37 -24.40 6.50
C ARG A 8 -63.74 -24.05 5.06
N ARG A 9 -64.53 -23.00 4.88
CA ARG A 9 -64.56 -22.20 3.64
C ARG A 9 -63.66 -20.98 3.83
N SER A 10 -63.21 -20.45 2.69
CA SER A 10 -62.73 -19.07 2.49
C SER A 10 -61.26 -18.83 2.84
N LEU A 11 -60.46 -18.06 2.10
CA LEU A 11 -60.64 -17.18 0.93
C LEU A 11 -59.21 -16.92 0.41
N ILE A 12 -58.98 -17.03 -0.89
CA ILE A 12 -57.73 -16.56 -1.52
C ILE A 12 -57.88 -15.04 -1.65
N ALA A 13 -57.10 -14.29 -0.88
CA ALA A 13 -57.02 -12.84 -1.00
C ALA A 13 -55.83 -12.46 -1.89
N LEU A 14 -56.15 -11.98 -3.08
CA LEU A 14 -55.22 -11.25 -3.94
C LEU A 14 -55.01 -9.85 -3.33
N ALA A 15 -53.77 -9.50 -3.01
CA ALA A 15 -53.38 -8.12 -2.71
C ALA A 15 -52.11 -7.81 -3.51
N ALA A 16 -52.31 -7.39 -4.77
CA ALA A 16 -51.36 -6.54 -5.47
C ALA A 16 -51.58 -5.09 -5.00
N VAL A 17 -50.61 -4.20 -5.28
CA VAL A 17 -50.53 -2.75 -4.91
C VAL A 17 -49.64 -2.55 -3.68
N THR A 18 -48.36 -2.22 -3.77
CA THR A 18 -47.73 -0.89 -4.02
C THR A 18 -46.21 -1.11 -3.77
N VAL A 19 -45.21 -0.50 -4.43
CA VAL A 19 -44.84 0.91 -4.54
C VAL A 19 -43.79 1.01 -5.67
N VAL A 20 -44.04 1.80 -6.73
CA VAL A 20 -42.98 2.27 -7.64
C VAL A 20 -43.02 3.79 -7.57
N SER A 21 -42.28 4.36 -6.63
CA SER A 21 -42.21 5.83 -6.46
C SER A 21 -40.84 6.35 -6.02
N SER A 22 -39.78 5.53 -6.08
CA SER A 22 -38.45 5.92 -5.57
C SER A 22 -37.44 6.42 -6.61
N LEU A 23 -37.81 6.60 -7.89
CA LEU A 23 -36.84 6.92 -8.96
C LEU A 23 -36.60 8.41 -9.24
N LEU A 24 -37.10 9.32 -8.41
CA LEU A 24 -36.84 10.76 -8.54
C LEU A 24 -36.28 11.38 -7.25
N ALA A 25 -35.39 10.66 -6.56
CA ALA A 25 -34.48 11.34 -5.66
C ALA A 25 -33.61 12.28 -6.53
N PRO A 26 -33.55 13.60 -6.24
CA PRO A 26 -32.53 14.44 -6.83
C PRO A 26 -31.19 13.76 -6.57
N ALA A 27 -30.33 13.68 -7.59
CA ALA A 27 -28.94 13.37 -7.34
C ALA A 27 -28.45 14.45 -6.37
N ALA A 28 -28.35 14.10 -5.08
CA ALA A 28 -27.66 14.93 -4.12
C ALA A 28 -26.24 15.02 -4.69
N SER A 29 -25.92 16.15 -5.30
CA SER A 29 -24.54 16.51 -5.56
C SER A 29 -23.88 16.35 -4.20
N ALA A 30 -23.01 15.36 -4.05
CA ALA A 30 -22.07 15.36 -2.94
C ALA A 30 -21.41 16.73 -3.05
N ALA A 31 -21.78 17.65 -2.17
CA ALA A 31 -21.09 18.92 -2.04
C ALA A 31 -19.65 18.49 -1.81
N GLY A 32 -18.81 18.69 -2.82
CA GLY A 32 -17.47 18.16 -2.83
C GLY A 32 -16.83 18.65 -1.55
N THR A 33 -16.53 17.74 -0.64
CA THR A 33 -15.78 18.07 0.57
C THR A 33 -14.54 18.76 0.05
N GLU A 34 -14.44 20.07 0.27
CA GLU A 34 -13.31 20.84 -0.26
C GLU A 34 -12.05 20.20 0.32
N CYS A 35 -11.25 19.57 -0.55
CA CYS A 35 -10.00 18.97 -0.13
C CYS A 35 -9.11 20.11 0.33
N THR A 36 -8.92 20.25 1.64
CA THR A 36 -7.96 21.19 2.20
C THR A 36 -6.59 20.51 2.22
N TRP A 37 -5.65 21.07 1.49
CA TRP A 37 -4.28 20.59 1.51
C TRP A 37 -3.63 20.93 2.85
N GLN A 38 -2.97 19.94 3.46
CA GLN A 38 -2.17 20.11 4.65
C GLN A 38 -0.70 19.88 4.29
N VAL A 39 0.20 20.67 4.87
CA VAL A 39 1.65 20.50 4.72
C VAL A 39 2.22 20.12 6.08
N GLU A 40 2.90 18.99 6.12
CA GLU A 40 3.61 18.51 7.31
C GLU A 40 5.08 18.30 6.99
N HIS A 41 5.95 18.74 7.90
CA HIS A 41 7.37 18.45 7.82
C HIS A 41 7.64 17.09 8.43
N LEU A 42 8.15 16.16 7.63
CA LEU A 42 8.60 14.87 8.13
C LEU A 42 9.77 15.08 9.10
N PRO A 43 9.73 14.49 10.31
CA PRO A 43 10.81 14.62 11.27
C PRO A 43 12.11 14.01 10.74
N VAL A 44 13.23 14.59 11.15
CA VAL A 44 14.58 14.08 10.86
C VAL A 44 15.17 13.55 12.16
N ARG A 45 15.62 12.29 12.14
CA ARG A 45 16.23 11.67 13.32
C ARG A 45 17.53 12.40 13.69
N ALA A 46 17.80 12.56 14.99
CA ALA A 46 19.05 13.17 15.45
C ALA A 46 20.28 12.50 14.81
N GLY A 47 21.22 13.30 14.31
CA GLY A 47 22.41 12.83 13.59
C GLY A 47 22.22 12.59 12.09
N MET A 48 20.99 12.72 11.56
CA MET A 48 20.74 12.73 10.12
C MET A 48 20.69 14.15 9.56
N ASP A 49 21.10 14.29 8.30
CA ASP A 49 20.92 15.51 7.52
C ASP A 49 19.71 15.33 6.59
N SER A 50 18.79 16.29 6.63
CA SER A 50 17.64 16.36 5.72
C SER A 50 18.02 16.33 4.24
N GLY A 51 19.18 16.87 3.85
CA GLY A 51 19.67 16.85 2.46
C GLY A 51 20.02 15.45 1.95
N ASN A 52 20.19 14.49 2.87
CA ASN A 52 20.47 13.09 2.56
C ASN A 52 19.21 12.22 2.58
N LEU A 53 18.03 12.76 2.86
CA LEU A 53 16.77 12.03 2.83
C LEU A 53 16.08 12.17 1.47
N ARG A 54 15.56 11.06 0.94
CA ARG A 54 14.76 11.03 -0.29
C ARG A 54 13.53 10.17 -0.06
N ILE A 55 12.37 10.70 -0.45
CA ILE A 55 11.07 10.03 -0.34
C ILE A 55 10.77 9.31 -1.65
N THR A 56 10.24 8.10 -1.55
CA THR A 56 9.96 7.23 -2.71
C THR A 56 8.59 6.58 -2.68
N GLY A 57 7.88 6.59 -1.55
CA GLY A 57 6.54 6.04 -1.47
C GLY A 57 5.74 6.57 -0.30
N VAL A 58 4.41 6.53 -0.45
CA VAL A 58 3.43 6.83 0.59
C VAL A 58 2.43 5.68 0.60
N ASP A 59 2.11 5.17 1.78
CA ASP A 59 1.11 4.11 1.92
C ASP A 59 -0.31 4.66 2.14
N GLY A 60 -1.31 3.76 2.16
CA GLY A 60 -2.71 4.15 2.32
C GLY A 60 -3.07 4.69 3.70
N GLN A 61 -2.13 4.68 4.66
CA GLN A 61 -2.30 5.16 6.03
C GLN A 61 -1.58 6.48 6.27
N GLY A 62 -0.94 7.04 5.23
CA GLY A 62 -0.16 8.28 5.32
C GLY A 62 1.25 8.08 5.87
N ASN A 63 1.72 6.83 6.04
CA ASN A 63 3.12 6.59 6.32
C ASN A 63 3.94 6.81 5.05
N VAL A 64 5.18 7.25 5.21
CA VAL A 64 6.07 7.58 4.12
C VAL A 64 7.28 6.66 4.18
N SER A 65 7.79 6.26 3.02
CA SER A 65 9.03 5.49 2.90
C SER A 65 10.00 6.16 1.94
N GLY A 66 11.28 5.87 2.15
CA GLY A 66 12.37 6.50 1.44
C GLY A 66 13.71 5.94 1.85
N PHE A 67 14.77 6.70 1.63
CA PHE A 67 16.10 6.32 2.08
C PHE A 67 16.89 7.51 2.63
N HIS A 68 17.81 7.19 3.54
CA HIS A 68 18.87 8.08 4.00
C HIS A 68 20.17 7.69 3.31
N ALA A 69 20.85 8.68 2.71
CA ALA A 69 22.07 8.48 1.93
C ALA A 69 23.24 9.39 2.35
N PRO A 70 23.87 9.15 3.51
CA PRO A 70 25.04 9.91 3.94
C PRO A 70 26.22 9.55 3.02
N GLY A 71 26.44 10.37 1.98
CA GLY A 71 27.59 10.21 1.07
C GLY A 71 27.38 9.31 -0.14
N ARG A 72 26.20 9.33 -0.80
CA ARG A 72 25.88 8.69 -2.11
C ARG A 72 26.14 7.18 -2.26
N THR A 73 26.78 6.51 -1.31
CA THR A 73 27.13 5.09 -1.41
C THR A 73 26.50 4.26 -0.30
N ASP A 74 26.31 4.84 0.87
CA ASP A 74 25.54 4.23 1.96
C ASP A 74 24.07 4.63 1.81
N HIS A 75 23.20 3.72 1.38
CA HIS A 75 21.75 3.97 1.36
C HIS A 75 21.06 2.99 2.31
N THR A 76 20.17 3.52 3.14
CA THR A 76 19.40 2.72 4.09
C THR A 76 17.94 3.15 4.05
N LEU A 77 17.02 2.17 4.07
CA LEU A 77 15.58 2.41 4.11
C LEU A 77 15.20 3.20 5.37
N VAL A 78 14.41 4.25 5.17
CA VAL A 78 13.81 5.05 6.23
C VAL A 78 12.30 5.06 6.06
N ARG A 79 11.59 4.93 7.18
CA ARG A 79 10.13 4.96 7.24
C ARG A 79 9.68 6.02 8.24
N TRP A 80 8.70 6.82 7.84
CA TRP A 80 8.03 7.79 8.69
C TRP A 80 6.64 7.28 8.95
N THR A 81 6.34 7.03 10.22
CA THR A 81 5.03 6.55 10.68
C THR A 81 4.51 7.47 11.77
N SER A 82 3.27 7.26 12.20
CA SER A 82 2.73 7.95 13.38
C SER A 82 3.54 7.69 14.67
N ALA A 83 4.31 6.59 14.73
CA ALA A 83 5.21 6.28 15.84
C ALA A 83 6.58 7.00 15.74
N GLY A 84 6.85 7.68 14.64
CA GLY A 84 8.08 8.43 14.39
C GLY A 84 8.90 7.89 13.21
N VAL A 85 10.20 8.25 13.20
CA VAL A 85 11.15 7.87 12.15
C VAL A 85 11.81 6.54 12.51
N GLU A 86 11.68 5.54 11.64
CA GLU A 86 12.35 4.25 11.69
C GLU A 86 13.46 4.19 10.64
N VAL A 87 14.65 3.74 11.04
CA VAL A 87 15.74 3.40 10.12
C VAL A 87 15.80 1.90 10.08
N VAL A 88 15.41 1.31 8.95
CA VAL A 88 15.29 -0.12 8.80
C VAL A 88 16.69 -0.69 8.51
N PRO A 89 17.19 -1.67 9.28
CA PRO A 89 18.45 -2.33 8.99
C PRO A 89 18.48 -2.85 7.55
N ARG A 90 19.65 -2.83 6.91
CA ARG A 90 19.81 -3.37 5.56
C ARG A 90 19.66 -4.91 5.58
N PRO A 91 19.37 -5.54 4.43
CA PRO A 91 19.48 -7.00 4.31
C PRO A 91 20.88 -7.48 4.70
N ASP A 92 20.99 -8.69 5.23
CA ASP A 92 22.28 -9.28 5.59
C ASP A 92 23.22 -9.33 4.38
N GLY A 93 24.45 -8.85 4.60
CA GLY A 93 25.48 -8.79 3.55
C GLY A 93 25.28 -7.70 2.49
N ALA A 94 24.32 -6.77 2.67
CA ALA A 94 24.12 -5.66 1.75
C ALA A 94 24.98 -4.43 2.12
N ASP A 95 25.61 -3.83 1.12
CA ASP A 95 26.29 -2.54 1.26
C ASP A 95 25.29 -1.39 1.31
N LYS A 96 24.25 -1.45 0.47
CA LYS A 96 23.18 -0.44 0.43
C LYS A 96 21.84 -1.02 -0.01
N PHE A 97 20.77 -0.35 0.43
CA PHE A 97 19.40 -0.56 -0.03
C PHE A 97 18.83 0.77 -0.54
N VAL A 98 18.58 0.86 -1.84
CA VAL A 98 18.02 2.06 -2.48
C VAL A 98 16.55 1.80 -2.80
N THR A 99 15.62 2.41 -2.06
CA THR A 99 14.19 2.29 -2.39
C THR A 99 13.91 2.92 -3.75
N ILE A 100 13.03 2.29 -4.53
CA ILE A 100 12.54 2.78 -5.82
C ILE A 100 11.11 3.31 -5.66
N ALA A 101 10.22 2.50 -5.10
CA ALA A 101 8.79 2.78 -4.98
C ALA A 101 8.19 2.03 -3.76
N GLY A 102 6.98 2.42 -3.36
CA GLY A 102 6.19 1.72 -2.35
C GLY A 102 4.71 1.74 -2.67
N ASN A 103 3.97 0.74 -2.18
CA ASN A 103 2.53 0.58 -2.43
C ASN A 103 1.66 0.97 -1.22
N ALA A 104 0.33 0.91 -1.38
CA ALA A 104 -0.62 1.32 -0.34
C ALA A 104 -0.61 0.45 0.94
N SER A 105 0.07 -0.71 0.91
CA SER A 105 0.28 -1.57 2.08
C SER A 105 1.61 -1.31 2.79
N GLY A 106 2.40 -0.35 2.32
CA GLY A 106 3.72 -0.01 2.86
C GLY A 106 4.82 -0.99 2.45
N VAL A 107 4.56 -1.88 1.47
CA VAL A 107 5.63 -2.68 0.86
C VAL A 107 6.45 -1.77 -0.03
N VAL A 108 7.77 -1.81 0.13
CA VAL A 108 8.70 -1.06 -0.70
C VAL A 108 9.53 -2.01 -1.55
N ILE A 109 9.83 -1.59 -2.78
CA ILE A 109 10.83 -2.24 -3.62
C ILE A 109 12.10 -1.38 -3.66
N GLY A 110 13.25 -2.03 -3.72
CA GLY A 110 14.54 -1.36 -3.87
C GLY A 110 15.59 -2.21 -4.57
N VAL A 111 16.67 -1.54 -4.95
CA VAL A 111 17.92 -2.17 -5.41
C VAL A 111 18.81 -2.41 -4.21
N VAL A 112 19.39 -3.61 -4.15
CA VAL A 112 20.37 -4.02 -3.14
C VAL A 112 21.70 -4.29 -3.81
N ASP A 113 22.73 -3.57 -3.38
CA ASP A 113 24.10 -3.89 -3.78
C ASP A 113 24.76 -4.73 -2.69
N ARG A 114 25.50 -5.74 -3.12
CA ARG A 114 26.29 -6.61 -2.25
C ARG A 114 27.77 -6.48 -2.62
N PRO A 115 28.69 -6.62 -1.65
CA PRO A 115 30.12 -6.60 -1.92
C PRO A 115 30.50 -7.62 -3.00
N GLY A 116 31.10 -7.14 -4.10
CA GLY A 116 31.64 -7.99 -5.16
C GLY A 116 30.62 -8.78 -5.98
N ALA A 117 29.33 -8.44 -5.91
CA ALA A 117 28.26 -9.10 -6.66
C ALA A 117 27.38 -8.11 -7.41
N SER A 118 26.61 -8.63 -8.39
CA SER A 118 25.59 -7.86 -9.09
C SER A 118 24.48 -7.42 -8.14
N SER A 119 23.92 -6.24 -8.41
CA SER A 119 22.75 -5.74 -7.69
C SER A 119 21.54 -6.65 -7.91
N VAL A 120 20.72 -6.80 -6.88
CA VAL A 120 19.45 -7.54 -6.96
C VAL A 120 18.28 -6.66 -6.57
N LEU A 121 17.09 -7.00 -7.05
CA LEU A 121 15.86 -6.36 -6.62
C LEU A 121 15.31 -7.07 -5.39
N MET A 122 14.90 -6.30 -4.38
CA MET A 122 14.25 -6.83 -3.19
C MET A 122 13.03 -6.01 -2.82
N THR A 123 12.03 -6.68 -2.25
CA THR A 123 10.96 -6.03 -1.51
C THR A 123 11.23 -6.05 -0.02
N HIS A 124 10.87 -4.99 0.71
CA HIS A 124 10.74 -5.00 2.16
C HIS A 124 9.27 -4.86 2.55
N THR A 125 8.77 -5.81 3.33
CA THR A 125 7.41 -5.79 3.88
C THR A 125 7.47 -5.51 5.38
N PRO A 126 6.77 -4.48 5.88
CA PRO A 126 6.72 -4.17 7.31
C PRO A 126 6.35 -5.38 8.17
N GLY A 127 7.15 -5.69 9.19
CA GLY A 127 6.91 -6.83 10.10
C GLY A 127 7.26 -8.21 9.51
N VAL A 128 7.62 -8.30 8.23
CA VAL A 128 8.01 -9.56 7.56
C VAL A 128 9.48 -9.53 7.16
N GLY A 129 9.98 -8.38 6.69
CA GLY A 129 11.38 -8.17 6.29
C GLY A 129 11.59 -8.22 4.78
N TYR A 130 12.82 -8.55 4.38
CA TYR A 130 13.28 -8.51 2.99
C TYR A 130 12.99 -9.82 2.24
N ARG A 131 12.68 -9.69 0.95
CA ARG A 131 12.53 -10.80 0.01
C ARG A 131 13.15 -10.44 -1.33
N GLU A 132 14.07 -11.28 -1.80
CA GLU A 132 14.65 -11.16 -3.14
C GLU A 132 13.62 -11.49 -4.23
N LEU A 133 13.64 -10.71 -5.31
CA LEU A 133 12.83 -10.95 -6.49
C LEU A 133 13.65 -11.74 -7.51
N PRO A 134 13.06 -12.79 -8.12
CA PRO A 134 13.77 -13.55 -9.14
C PRO A 134 13.97 -12.70 -10.39
N THR A 135 15.13 -12.85 -11.03
CA THR A 135 15.34 -12.37 -12.40
C THR A 135 14.50 -13.22 -13.36
N PRO A 136 13.67 -12.62 -14.22
CA PRO A 136 12.92 -13.35 -15.24
C PRO A 136 13.85 -14.12 -16.17
N ALA A 137 13.41 -15.30 -16.61
CA ALA A 137 14.21 -16.15 -17.48
C ALA A 137 14.56 -15.44 -18.81
N GLY A 138 15.83 -15.54 -19.23
CA GLY A 138 16.32 -14.95 -20.47
C GLY A 138 16.87 -13.52 -20.33
N TYR A 139 16.91 -12.97 -19.13
CA TYR A 139 17.46 -11.65 -18.85
C TYR A 139 18.56 -11.73 -17.79
N ASP A 140 19.65 -11.00 -18.00
CA ASP A 140 20.76 -10.90 -17.04
C ASP A 140 20.65 -9.63 -16.18
N HIS A 141 19.89 -8.64 -16.65
CA HIS A 141 19.69 -7.36 -16.02
C HIS A 141 18.22 -6.99 -16.01
N VAL A 142 17.73 -6.57 -14.85
CA VAL A 142 16.38 -6.07 -14.67
C VAL A 142 16.41 -4.82 -13.80
N ALA A 143 15.52 -3.89 -14.10
CA ALA A 143 15.29 -2.71 -13.29
C ALA A 143 13.80 -2.64 -12.94
N ALA A 144 13.49 -2.40 -11.66
CA ALA A 144 12.14 -2.06 -11.27
C ALA A 144 11.85 -0.59 -11.49
N GLU A 145 10.58 -0.28 -11.75
CA GLU A 145 10.06 1.07 -11.90
C GLU A 145 9.02 1.38 -10.83
N ASP A 146 8.14 0.41 -10.54
CA ASP A 146 7.04 0.62 -9.60
C ASP A 146 6.53 -0.70 -8.99
N ILE A 147 5.65 -0.61 -7.99
CA ILE A 147 5.00 -1.74 -7.32
C ILE A 147 3.52 -1.44 -7.09
N ASN A 148 2.64 -2.37 -7.49
CA ASN A 148 1.20 -2.23 -7.27
C ASN A 148 0.77 -2.70 -5.86
N ASP A 149 -0.48 -2.48 -5.48
CA ASP A 149 -1.02 -2.85 -4.15
C ASP A 149 -1.09 -4.36 -3.89
N ARG A 150 -1.03 -5.19 -4.94
CA ARG A 150 -0.91 -6.65 -4.81
C ARG A 150 0.53 -7.10 -4.57
N GLY A 151 1.49 -6.19 -4.67
CA GLY A 151 2.92 -6.46 -4.57
C GLY A 151 3.56 -6.93 -5.87
N ASP A 152 2.86 -6.84 -7.00
CA ASP A 152 3.45 -7.09 -8.32
C ASP A 152 4.33 -5.90 -8.72
N VAL A 153 5.47 -6.21 -9.31
CA VAL A 153 6.50 -5.22 -9.66
C VAL A 153 6.46 -4.97 -11.15
N LEU A 154 6.36 -3.69 -11.52
CA LEU A 154 6.61 -3.22 -12.87
C LEU A 154 8.10 -3.00 -13.05
N GLY A 155 8.65 -3.45 -14.18
CA GLY A 155 10.06 -3.27 -14.48
C GLY A 155 10.38 -3.42 -15.97
N ARG A 156 11.65 -3.25 -16.28
CA ARG A 156 12.25 -3.38 -17.62
C ARG A 156 13.48 -4.27 -17.58
N ALA A 157 13.85 -4.82 -18.73
CA ALA A 157 14.98 -5.73 -18.91
C ALA A 157 15.69 -5.46 -20.24
#